data_AF-A0A536RP93-F1
#
_entry.id   AF-A0A536RP93-F1
#
_cell.length_a   1.000
_cell.length_b   1.000
_cell.length_c   1.000
_cell.angle_alpha   90.00
_cell.angle_beta   90.00
_cell.angle_gamma   90.00
#
_symmetry.space_group_name_H-M   'P 1'
#
loop_
_entity.id
_entity.type
_entity.pdbx_description
1 polymer ?
#
loop_
_entity_poly.entity_id
_entity_poly.type
_entity_poly.pdbx_seq_one_letter_code
_entity_poly.pdbx_strand_id
1 'polypeptide(L)'
;MFSANPGEPVAPLAKVASGGELARVMLAIKTVGADADRLPTLVFDEVDAGIGGEAAIQVGLRLKALGARHQVLVVTHLAQIASFADHHLLVEKTPGSDGRNVVRVRELTSEEEKARELARMMSGGVTAKALARAHELLEEAHR
;
A
#
# COMPACT_ATOMS: atom_id res chain seq x y z
N MET A 1 5.59 24.70 -7.04
CA MET A 1 5.91 24.59 -8.47
C MET A 1 6.71 23.31 -8.65
N PHE A 2 6.29 22.42 -9.57
CA PHE A 2 6.79 21.03 -9.70
C PHE A 2 7.00 20.66 -11.18
N SER A 3 7.95 19.76 -11.44
CA SER A 3 8.17 19.12 -12.75
C SER A 3 8.31 17.62 -12.47
N ALA A 4 7.44 16.79 -13.08
CA ALA A 4 7.38 15.36 -12.81
C ALA A 4 8.54 14.63 -13.50
N ASN A 5 8.80 15.00 -14.76
CA ASN A 5 9.78 14.33 -15.61
C ASN A 5 10.87 15.29 -16.10
N PRO A 6 12.12 14.81 -16.28
CA PRO A 6 13.17 15.58 -16.93
C PRO A 6 12.71 16.14 -18.27
N GLY A 7 12.81 17.47 -18.44
CA GLY A 7 12.41 18.17 -19.66
C GLY A 7 10.99 18.73 -19.66
N GLU A 8 10.17 18.44 -18.65
CA GLU A 8 8.85 19.06 -18.50
C GLU A 8 8.93 20.45 -17.84
N PRO A 9 8.16 21.44 -18.33
CA PRO A 9 8.12 22.76 -17.72
C PRO A 9 7.53 22.69 -16.32
N VAL A 10 8.06 23.55 -15.44
CA VAL A 10 7.56 23.64 -14.07
C VAL A 10 6.13 24.19 -14.07
N ALA A 11 5.20 23.48 -13.44
CA ALA A 11 3.80 23.88 -13.34
C ALA A 11 3.20 23.56 -11.95
N PRO A 12 1.94 23.95 -11.67
CA PRO A 12 1.24 23.52 -10.47
C PRO A 12 1.19 21.99 -10.38
N LEU A 13 1.41 21.43 -9.19
CA LEU A 13 1.52 19.98 -8.98
C LEU A 13 0.34 19.20 -9.57
N ALA A 14 -0.89 19.69 -9.35
CA ALA A 14 -2.12 19.09 -9.85
C ALA A 14 -2.25 19.06 -11.38
N LYS A 15 -1.40 19.78 -12.12
CA LYS A 15 -1.42 19.82 -13.59
C LYS A 15 -0.37 18.92 -14.25
N VAL A 16 0.62 18.44 -13.49
CA VAL A 16 1.80 17.75 -14.05
C VAL A 16 1.97 16.36 -13.44
N ALA A 17 1.58 16.16 -12.19
CA ALA A 17 1.65 14.85 -11.56
C ALA A 17 0.47 13.96 -11.96
N SER A 18 0.75 12.69 -12.24
CA SER A 18 -0.25 11.63 -12.23
C SER A 18 -0.86 11.45 -10.83
N GLY A 19 -2.01 10.75 -10.74
CA GLY A 19 -2.66 10.45 -9.45
C GLY A 19 -1.72 9.82 -8.43
N GLY A 20 -0.97 8.80 -8.84
CA GLY A 20 0.02 8.14 -7.98
C GLY A 20 1.23 9.00 -7.61
N GLU A 21 1.73 9.85 -8.52
CA GLU A 21 2.80 10.79 -8.19
C GLU A 21 2.35 11.84 -7.17
N LEU A 22 1.13 12.37 -7.33
CA LEU A 22 0.53 13.27 -6.37
C LEU A 22 0.37 12.59 -5.00
N ALA A 23 -0.12 11.34 -4.97
CA ALA A 23 -0.27 10.56 -3.75
C ALA A 23 1.09 10.35 -3.04
N ARG A 24 2.16 10.03 -3.79
CA ARG A 24 3.51 9.86 -3.23
C ARG A 24 4.14 11.18 -2.76
N VAL A 25 3.94 12.28 -3.48
CA VAL A 25 4.38 13.61 -3.03
C VAL A 25 3.66 13.99 -1.73
N MET A 26 2.35 13.73 -1.65
CA MET A 26 1.59 13.94 -0.42
C MET A 26 2.06 13.06 0.73
N LEU A 27 2.37 11.78 0.46
CA LEU A 27 2.94 10.88 1.45
C LEU A 27 4.26 11.43 2.01
N ALA A 28 5.16 11.91 1.14
CA ALA A 28 6.43 12.50 1.56
C ALA A 28 6.21 13.74 2.46
N ILE A 29 5.30 14.64 2.07
CA ILE A 29 4.96 15.84 2.85
C ILE A 29 4.38 15.45 4.21
N LYS A 30 3.43 14.50 4.24
CA LYS A 30 2.77 14.04 5.47
C LYS A 30 3.73 13.30 6.40
N THR A 31 4.67 12.55 5.85
CA THR A 31 5.71 11.86 6.63
C THR A 31 6.62 12.86 7.33
N VAL A 32 7.09 13.90 6.63
CA VAL A 32 7.96 14.94 7.22
C VAL A 32 7.19 15.83 8.20
N GLY A 33 5.93 16.12 7.91
CA GLY A 33 5.06 16.97 8.74
C GLY A 33 4.23 16.22 9.78
N ALA A 34 4.49 14.93 10.02
CA ALA A 34 3.60 14.08 10.83
C ALA A 34 3.33 14.66 12.23
N ASP A 35 4.35 15.25 12.88
CA ASP A 35 4.21 15.84 14.22
C ASP A 35 3.33 17.10 14.26
N ALA A 36 3.22 17.81 13.14
CA ALA A 36 2.43 19.03 13.03
C ALA A 36 1.00 18.79 12.50
N ASP A 37 0.76 17.62 11.91
CA ASP A 37 -0.53 17.28 11.31
C ASP A 37 -1.52 16.76 12.36
N ARG A 38 -2.65 17.48 12.49
CA ARG A 38 -3.71 17.18 13.47
C ARG A 38 -4.80 16.26 12.92
N LEU A 39 -4.75 15.90 11.63
CA LEU A 39 -5.74 15.00 11.06
C LEU A 39 -5.53 13.59 11.64
N PRO A 40 -6.55 12.94 12.22
CA PRO A 40 -6.34 11.63 12.86
C PRO A 40 -6.23 10.48 11.84
N THR A 41 -6.85 10.62 10.67
CA THR A 41 -6.94 9.56 9.65
C THR A 41 -6.57 10.12 8.29
N LEU A 42 -5.74 9.37 7.56
CA LEU A 42 -5.26 9.68 6.22
C LEU A 42 -5.60 8.51 5.29
N VAL A 43 -6.10 8.83 4.09
CA VAL A 43 -6.41 7.84 3.05
C VAL A 43 -5.53 8.13 1.85
N PHE A 44 -4.78 7.13 1.41
CA PHE A 44 -4.00 7.19 0.18
C PHE A 44 -4.60 6.24 -0.84
N ASP A 45 -5.03 6.80 -1.96
CA ASP A 45 -5.46 6.05 -3.14
C ASP A 45 -4.33 6.08 -4.18
N GLU A 46 -4.18 5.00 -4.95
CA GLU A 46 -3.18 4.86 -6.02
C GLU A 46 -1.71 5.15 -5.63
N VAL A 47 -1.34 5.07 -4.34
CA VAL A 47 0.05 5.33 -3.91
C VAL A 47 1.07 4.38 -4.56
N ASP A 48 0.58 3.22 -4.99
CA ASP A 48 1.31 2.15 -5.66
C ASP A 48 1.24 2.21 -7.21
N ALA A 49 0.59 3.22 -7.79
CA ALA A 49 0.48 3.34 -9.24
C ALA A 49 1.83 3.65 -9.90
N GLY A 50 2.17 2.84 -10.91
CA GLY A 50 3.36 3.02 -11.73
C GLY A 50 4.69 2.70 -11.02
N ILE A 51 4.65 2.03 -9.86
CA ILE A 51 5.86 1.64 -9.11
C ILE A 51 5.92 0.13 -8.87
N GLY A 52 7.11 -0.36 -8.52
CA GLY A 52 7.35 -1.76 -8.16
C GLY A 52 8.74 -1.93 -7.54
N GLY A 53 9.04 -3.15 -7.08
CA GLY A 53 10.34 -3.49 -6.49
C GLY A 53 10.70 -2.60 -5.29
N GLU A 54 11.93 -2.09 -5.28
CA GLU A 54 12.46 -1.25 -4.20
C GLU A 54 11.62 0.00 -3.93
N ALA A 55 11.09 0.63 -4.98
CA ALA A 55 10.26 1.84 -4.82
C ALA A 55 9.00 1.55 -3.99
N ALA A 56 8.39 0.38 -4.17
CA ALA A 56 7.22 -0.04 -3.39
C ALA A 56 7.58 -0.33 -1.93
N ILE A 57 8.75 -0.91 -1.66
CA ILE A 57 9.27 -1.12 -0.29
C ILE A 57 9.46 0.22 0.41
N GLN A 58 10.08 1.20 -0.25
CA GLN A 58 10.28 2.53 0.33
C GLN A 58 8.95 3.24 0.61
N VAL A 59 7.93 3.06 -0.23
CA VAL A 59 6.57 3.56 0.04
C VAL A 59 5.96 2.87 1.27
N GLY A 60 6.05 1.54 1.36
CA GLY A 60 5.56 0.76 2.50
C GLY A 60 6.16 1.21 3.84
N LEU A 61 7.48 1.42 3.87
CA LEU A 61 8.19 1.96 5.05
C LEU A 61 7.67 3.34 5.49
N ARG A 62 7.30 4.21 4.54
CA ARG A 62 6.84 5.58 4.84
C ARG A 62 5.40 5.57 5.33
N LEU A 63 4.58 4.70 4.76
CA LEU A 63 3.23 4.43 5.24
C LEU A 63 3.26 3.88 6.67
N LYS A 64 4.15 2.94 6.99
CA LYS A 64 4.36 2.42 8.35
C LYS A 64 4.78 3.51 9.34
N ALA A 65 5.76 4.32 8.96
CA ALA A 65 6.23 5.42 9.79
C ALA A 65 5.12 6.44 10.10
N LEU A 66 4.29 6.75 9.10
CA LEU A 66 3.12 7.61 9.28
C LEU A 66 2.04 6.94 10.14
N GLY A 67 1.85 5.63 9.98
CA GLY A 67 0.95 4.78 10.78
C GLY A 67 1.23 4.81 12.29
N ALA A 68 2.48 5.07 12.69
CA ALA A 68 2.86 5.20 14.09
C ALA A 68 2.23 6.43 14.79
N ARG A 69 1.68 7.38 14.03
CA ARG A 69 1.06 8.60 14.55
C ARG A 69 -0.35 8.85 14.03
N HIS A 70 -0.68 8.32 12.86
CA HIS A 70 -1.95 8.53 12.17
C HIS A 70 -2.58 7.18 11.83
N GLN A 71 -3.91 7.12 11.76
CA GLN A 71 -4.54 5.99 11.09
C GLN A 71 -4.36 6.17 9.58
N VAL A 72 -3.66 5.24 8.93
CA VAL A 72 -3.41 5.29 7.49
C VAL A 72 -4.17 4.16 6.79
N LEU A 73 -5.04 4.51 5.84
CA LEU A 73 -5.78 3.57 5.01
C LEU A 73 -5.20 3.60 3.59
N VAL A 74 -4.85 2.41 3.07
CA VAL A 74 -4.30 2.24 1.73
C VAL A 74 -4.97 1.05 1.07
N VAL A 75 -5.40 1.23 -0.18
CA VAL A 75 -5.75 0.11 -1.07
C VAL A 75 -4.54 -0.17 -1.94
N THR A 76 -4.04 -1.40 -1.92
CA THR A 76 -2.85 -1.76 -2.71
C THR A 76 -2.99 -3.16 -3.31
N HIS A 77 -2.33 -3.35 -4.45
CA HIS A 77 -2.15 -4.65 -5.07
C HIS A 77 -0.70 -5.17 -4.97
N LEU A 78 0.20 -4.40 -4.35
CA LEU A 78 1.60 -4.76 -4.19
C LEU A 78 1.85 -5.42 -2.83
N ALA A 79 2.34 -6.66 -2.85
CA ALA A 79 2.71 -7.39 -1.63
C ALA A 79 3.76 -6.64 -0.80
N GLN A 80 4.67 -5.90 -1.46
CA GLN A 80 5.70 -5.09 -0.84
C GLN A 80 5.16 -3.93 0.00
N ILE A 81 3.94 -3.46 -0.28
CA ILE A 81 3.29 -2.41 0.54
C ILE A 81 2.42 -3.07 1.59
N ALA A 82 1.64 -4.09 1.21
CA ALA A 82 0.75 -4.81 2.11
C ALA A 82 1.49 -5.49 3.28
N SER A 83 2.76 -5.90 3.10
CA SER A 83 3.57 -6.51 4.17
C SER A 83 3.84 -5.56 5.34
N PHE A 84 3.80 -4.24 5.13
CA PHE A 84 4.03 -3.25 6.19
C PHE A 84 2.77 -2.89 7.00
N ALA A 85 1.60 -3.40 6.63
CA ALA A 85 0.35 -3.05 7.31
C ALA A 85 0.27 -3.67 8.72
N ASP A 86 -0.10 -2.85 9.73
CA ASP A 86 -0.47 -3.35 11.06
C ASP A 86 -1.68 -4.29 10.96
N HIS A 87 -2.70 -3.84 10.23
CA HIS A 87 -3.93 -4.57 9.94
C HIS A 87 -4.02 -4.85 8.44
N HIS A 88 -4.01 -6.13 8.06
CA HIS A 88 -4.14 -6.54 6.67
C HIS A 88 -5.57 -6.96 6.41
N LEU A 89 -6.33 -6.13 5.69
CA LEU A 89 -7.70 -6.40 5.30
C LEU A 89 -7.74 -6.98 3.89
N LEU A 90 -8.35 -8.16 3.74
CA LEU A 90 -8.59 -8.79 2.45
C LEU A 90 -10.01 -8.49 1.98
N VAL A 91 -10.13 -8.01 0.73
CA VAL A 91 -11.40 -7.73 0.07
C VAL A 91 -11.68 -8.81 -0.97
N GLU A 92 -12.77 -9.55 -0.79
CA GLU A 92 -13.14 -10.69 -1.64
C GLU A 92 -14.55 -10.51 -2.19
N LYS A 93 -14.79 -11.01 -3.41
CA LYS A 93 -16.14 -11.11 -3.98
C LYS A 93 -16.62 -12.55 -3.88
N THR A 94 -17.76 -12.77 -3.24
CA THR A 94 -18.40 -14.08 -3.10
C THR A 94 -19.82 -14.06 -3.65
N PRO A 95 -20.35 -15.15 -4.24
CA PRO A 95 -21.76 -15.22 -4.62
C PRO A 95 -22.67 -15.04 -3.38
N GLY A 96 -23.66 -14.16 -3.49
CA GLY A 96 -24.73 -14.00 -2.52
C GLY A 96 -25.81 -15.07 -2.67
N SER A 97 -26.68 -15.17 -1.66
CA SER A 97 -27.79 -16.15 -1.64
C SER A 97 -28.80 -15.97 -2.79
N ASP A 98 -28.85 -14.79 -3.39
CA ASP A 98 -29.69 -14.44 -4.54
C ASP A 98 -28.94 -14.52 -5.88
N GLY A 99 -27.72 -15.09 -5.89
CA GLY A 99 -26.87 -15.18 -7.07
C GLY A 99 -26.12 -13.89 -7.44
N ARG A 100 -26.31 -12.78 -6.72
CA ARG A 100 -25.55 -11.54 -6.94
C ARG A 100 -24.26 -11.56 -6.15
N ASN A 101 -23.16 -11.12 -6.74
CA ASN A 101 -21.88 -11.03 -6.04
C ASN A 101 -21.97 -10.00 -4.89
N VAL A 102 -21.54 -10.42 -3.70
CA VAL A 102 -21.37 -9.56 -2.52
C VAL A 102 -19.88 -9.38 -2.23
N VAL A 103 -19.51 -8.17 -1.82
CA VAL A 103 -18.14 -7.86 -1.37
C VAL A 103 -18.06 -8.16 0.12
N ARG A 104 -17.06 -8.94 0.53
CA ARG A 104 -16.73 -9.21 1.92
C ARG A 104 -15.35 -8.65 2.22
N VAL A 105 -15.21 -8.09 3.42
CA VAL A 105 -13.94 -7.63 3.95
C VAL A 105 -13.68 -8.44 5.22
N ARG A 106 -12.49 -9.02 5.34
CA ARG A 106 -12.05 -9.70 6.55
C ARG A 106 -10.60 -9.36 6.86
N GLU A 107 -10.25 -9.36 8.13
CA GLU A 107 -8.87 -9.19 8.56
C GLU A 107 -8.10 -10.52 8.48
N LEU A 108 -6.85 -10.45 8.04
CA LEU A 108 -5.89 -11.56 8.11
C LEU A 108 -5.18 -11.49 9.46
N THR A 109 -5.56 -12.39 10.35
CA THR A 109 -5.21 -12.30 11.79
C THR A 109 -3.93 -13.04 12.14
N SER A 110 -3.55 -14.04 11.34
CA SER A 110 -2.31 -14.80 11.55
C SER A 110 -1.24 -14.45 10.53
N GLU A 111 0.02 -14.58 10.94
CA GLU A 111 1.20 -14.48 10.05
C GLU A 111 1.06 -15.39 8.82
N GLU A 112 0.59 -16.62 9.01
CA GLU A 112 0.41 -17.59 7.90
C GLU A 112 -0.68 -17.15 6.92
N GLU A 113 -1.78 -16.57 7.40
CA GLU A 113 -2.81 -15.99 6.52
C GLU A 113 -2.25 -14.83 5.70
N LYS A 114 -1.50 -13.92 6.35
CA LYS A 114 -0.84 -12.79 5.69
C LYS A 114 0.17 -13.31 4.65
N ALA A 115 1.01 -14.28 5.00
CA ALA A 115 2.01 -14.85 4.11
C ALA A 115 1.39 -15.51 2.87
N ARG A 116 0.30 -16.26 3.04
CA ARG A 116 -0.44 -16.86 1.91
C ARG A 116 -1.01 -15.80 0.98
N GLU A 117 -1.57 -14.73 1.52
CA GLU A 117 -2.10 -13.65 0.70
C GLU A 117 -0.99 -12.90 -0.05
N LEU A 118 0.11 -12.57 0.62
CA LEU A 118 1.26 -11.95 -0.02
C LEU A 118 1.85 -12.86 -1.13
N ALA A 119 1.93 -14.17 -0.89
CA ALA A 119 2.35 -15.15 -1.88
C ALA A 119 1.43 -15.15 -3.11
N ARG A 120 0.10 -15.10 -2.88
CA ARG A 120 -0.92 -15.00 -3.93
C ARG A 120 -0.80 -13.69 -4.72
N MET A 121 -0.60 -12.56 -4.04
CA MET A 121 -0.42 -11.24 -4.67
C MET A 121 0.81 -11.23 -5.59
N MET A 122 1.92 -11.84 -5.16
CA MET A 122 3.15 -11.87 -5.96
C MET A 122 3.11 -12.85 -7.14
N SER A 123 2.48 -14.00 -6.99
CA SER A 123 2.65 -15.12 -7.93
C SER A 123 1.35 -15.64 -8.56
N GLY A 124 0.21 -15.04 -8.23
CA GLY A 124 -1.11 -15.48 -8.71
C GLY A 124 -1.64 -16.74 -8.02
N GLY A 125 -0.87 -17.33 -7.09
CA GLY A 125 -1.24 -18.52 -6.33
C GLY A 125 -0.33 -18.73 -5.12
N VAL A 126 -0.57 -19.81 -4.37
CA VAL A 126 0.26 -20.14 -3.19
C VAL A 126 1.22 -21.27 -3.58
N THR A 127 2.51 -20.94 -3.70
CA THR A 127 3.59 -21.91 -3.96
C THR A 127 4.62 -21.85 -2.84
N ALA A 128 5.40 -22.93 -2.65
CA ALA A 128 6.43 -22.97 -1.62
C ALA A 128 7.46 -21.82 -1.76
N LYS A 129 7.84 -21.47 -2.99
CA LYS A 129 8.77 -20.35 -3.26
C LYS A 129 8.13 -18.99 -2.96
N ALA A 130 6.87 -18.81 -3.31
CA ALA A 130 6.15 -17.56 -3.05
C ALA A 130 5.90 -17.37 -1.54
N LEU A 131 5.60 -18.44 -0.81
CA LEU A 131 5.50 -18.42 0.65
C LEU A 131 6.83 -18.06 1.31
N ALA A 132 7.94 -18.64 0.85
CA ALA A 132 9.26 -18.29 1.37
C ALA A 132 9.54 -16.78 1.20
N ARG A 133 9.30 -16.22 0.01
CA ARG A 133 9.46 -14.77 -0.22
C ARG A 133 8.47 -13.93 0.60
N ALA A 134 7.25 -14.42 0.83
CA ALA A 134 6.26 -13.72 1.63
C ALA A 134 6.68 -13.63 3.10
N HIS A 135 7.26 -14.70 3.67
CA HIS A 135 7.83 -14.67 5.01
C HIS A 135 9.01 -13.69 5.09
N GLU A 136 9.91 -13.67 4.10
CA GLU A 136 11.00 -12.68 4.05
C GLU A 136 10.46 -11.25 4.05
N LEU A 137 9.39 -10.96 3.29
CA LEU A 137 8.76 -9.63 3.27
C LEU A 137 8.15 -9.23 4.62
N LEU A 138 7.52 -10.18 5.33
CA LEU A 138 6.98 -9.95 6.67
C LEU A 138 8.09 -9.70 7.69
N GLU A 139 9.17 -10.48 7.63
CA GLU A 139 10.36 -10.27 8.46
C GLU A 139 11.03 -8.92 8.19
N GLU A 140 11.19 -8.54 6.93
CA GLU A 140 11.71 -7.23 6.51
C GLU A 140 10.82 -6.09 7.04
N ALA A 141 9.50 -6.27 7.06
CA ALA A 141 8.54 -5.27 7.50
C ALA A 141 8.45 -5.10 9.02
N HIS A 142 8.89 -6.10 9.79
CA HIS A 142 8.92 -6.06 11.26
C HIS A 142 10.23 -5.51 11.85
N ARG A 143 11.23 -5.22 11.02
CA ARG A 143 12.48 -4.55 11.44
C ARG A 143 12.29 -3.05 11.63
#